data_AF-A0A0V0U9Y7-F1
#
_entry.id   AF-A0A0V0U9Y7-F1
#
_cell.length_a   1.000
_cell.length_b   1.000
_cell.length_c   1.000
_cell.angle_alpha   90.00
_cell.angle_beta   90.00
_cell.angle_gamma   90.00
#
_symmetry.space_group_name_H-M   'P 1'
#
loop_
_entity.id
_entity.type
_entity.pdbx_description
1 polymer ?
#
loop_
_entity_poly.entity_id
_entity_poly.type
_entity_poly.pdbx_seq_one_letter_code
_entity_poly.pdbx_strand_id
1 'polypeptide(L)'
;LMVGFRWIIAFRDAQSFRTSHYFICFVSQTCALLAGFEWHHETNPLHLVVEPLQCEWPRSLVNLVVSWNRPFHSFLKTHVFQRIKLHGHFVAVFGTFCISALLHGYNFQLSAVLLSLGFYSYSEEKLARLFQACIRARSCYCNCTHRRKWFHPLTMLVNLIFTLLGLFHLTYLGMVYDSGSAEEQGYNALHTISMWREMAFISHWTALATFIIAKLLP
;
A
#
# COMPACT_ATOMS: atom_id res chain seq x y z
N LEU A 1 2.73 -21.79 20.73
CA LEU A 1 3.02 -20.53 21.46
C LEU A 1 3.96 -19.56 20.71
N MET A 2 4.82 -19.99 19.77
CA MET A 2 5.78 -19.11 19.07
C MET A 2 5.22 -18.24 17.93
N VAL A 3 4.12 -18.63 17.26
CA VAL A 3 3.65 -17.92 16.05
C VAL A 3 3.02 -16.56 16.36
N GLY A 4 2.22 -16.47 17.44
CA GLY A 4 1.57 -15.20 17.82
C GLY A 4 2.58 -14.12 18.21
N PHE A 5 3.63 -14.49 18.94
CA PHE A 5 4.67 -13.56 19.36
C PHE A 5 5.46 -12.98 18.17
N ARG A 6 5.72 -13.80 17.14
CA ARG A 6 6.36 -13.34 15.90
C ARG A 6 5.54 -12.29 15.15
N TRP A 7 4.22 -12.46 15.06
CA TRP A 7 3.36 -11.46 14.43
C TRP A 7 3.34 -10.13 15.20
N ILE A 8 3.44 -10.16 16.52
CA ILE A 8 3.54 -8.95 17.34
C ILE A 8 4.86 -8.21 17.06
N ILE A 9 5.98 -8.94 16.98
CA ILE A 9 7.28 -8.37 16.62
C ILE A 9 7.23 -7.77 15.21
N ALA A 10 6.73 -8.53 14.23
CA ALA A 10 6.57 -8.06 12.86
C ALA A 10 5.70 -6.79 12.79
N PHE A 11 4.62 -6.74 13.58
CA PHE A 11 3.76 -5.56 13.63
C PHE A 11 4.49 -4.36 14.23
N ARG A 12 5.21 -4.55 15.33
CA ARG A 12 6.04 -3.52 15.97
C ARG A 12 7.06 -2.94 14.99
N ASP A 13 7.80 -3.80 14.29
CA ASP A 13 8.87 -3.38 13.38
C ASP A 13 8.30 -2.63 12.17
N ALA A 14 7.24 -3.19 11.58
CA ALA A 14 6.50 -2.52 10.51
C ALA A 14 5.94 -1.16 10.97
N GLN A 15 5.45 -1.06 12.22
CA GLN A 15 4.94 0.19 12.77
C GLN A 15 6.04 1.22 12.96
N SER A 16 7.21 0.81 13.49
CA SER A 16 8.37 1.67 13.68
C SER A 16 8.76 2.36 12.37
N PHE A 17 8.90 1.57 11.30
CA PHE A 17 9.19 2.07 9.95
C PHE A 17 8.13 3.06 9.43
N ARG A 18 6.84 2.81 9.69
CA ARG A 18 5.78 3.75 9.28
C ARG A 18 5.81 5.05 10.08
N THR A 19 6.02 4.97 11.39
CA THR A 19 6.08 6.14 12.25
C THR A 19 7.28 7.04 11.96
N SER A 20 8.44 6.48 11.60
CA SER A 20 9.60 7.27 11.19
C SER A 20 9.33 8.01 9.86
N HIS A 21 8.67 7.34 8.91
CA HIS A 21 8.21 7.98 7.67
C HIS A 21 7.21 9.12 7.93
N TYR A 22 6.24 8.93 8.82
CA TYR A 22 5.29 9.99 9.19
C TYR A 22 5.99 11.20 9.79
N PHE A 23 6.97 10.97 10.66
CA PHE A 23 7.77 12.04 11.25
C PHE A 23 8.46 12.90 10.18
N ILE A 24 9.18 12.28 9.24
CA ILE A 24 9.86 13.00 8.15
C ILE A 24 8.87 13.74 7.25
N CYS A 25 7.72 13.14 6.94
CA CYS A 25 6.69 13.81 6.15
C CYS A 25 6.16 15.07 6.84
N PHE A 26 5.88 15.01 8.14
CA PHE A 26 5.41 16.18 8.89
C PHE A 26 6.47 17.27 9.03
N VAL A 27 7.73 16.89 9.23
CA VAL A 27 8.86 17.84 9.22
C VAL A 27 8.94 18.52 7.85
N SER A 28 8.92 17.76 6.75
CA SER A 28 8.99 18.33 5.40
C SER A 28 7.86 19.31 5.10
N GLN A 29 6.63 18.98 5.53
CA GLN A 29 5.47 19.83 5.37
C GLN A 29 5.59 21.11 6.20
N THR A 30 6.07 21.00 7.45
CA THR A 30 6.31 22.14 8.33
C THR A 30 7.38 23.07 7.77
N CYS A 31 8.49 22.52 7.28
CA CYS A 31 9.56 23.31 6.64
C CYS A 31 9.03 24.06 5.41
N ALA A 32 8.22 23.42 4.56
CA ALA A 32 7.62 24.09 3.42
C ALA A 32 6.68 25.24 3.86
N LEU A 33 5.88 25.03 4.92
CA LEU A 33 5.00 26.06 5.48
C LEU A 33 5.80 27.26 5.99
N LEU A 34 6.89 27.00 6.71
CA LEU A 34 7.78 28.05 7.21
C LEU A 34 8.52 28.79 6.09
N ALA A 35 8.76 28.12 4.94
CA ALA A 35 9.36 28.72 3.76
C ALA A 35 8.38 29.60 2.94
N GLY A 36 7.13 29.75 3.40
CA GLY A 36 6.15 30.62 2.75
C GLY A 36 5.46 29.99 1.54
N PHE A 37 5.51 28.66 1.40
CA PHE A 37 4.60 28.00 0.46
C PHE A 37 3.16 28.20 0.97
N GLU A 38 2.26 28.60 0.08
CA GLU A 38 0.83 28.74 0.40
C GLU A 38 0.05 27.65 -0.32
N TRP A 39 -0.75 26.89 0.43
CA TRP A 39 -1.57 25.81 -0.13
C TRP A 39 -3.01 26.31 -0.31
N HIS A 40 -3.40 26.61 -1.54
CA HIS A 40 -4.77 26.96 -1.87
C HIS A 40 -5.64 25.70 -2.00
N HIS A 41 -6.64 25.59 -1.12
CA HIS A 41 -7.57 24.46 -1.03
C HIS A 41 -8.40 24.23 -2.31
N GLU A 42 -8.56 25.26 -3.14
CA GLU A 42 -9.42 25.20 -4.34
C GLU A 42 -8.67 24.81 -5.63
N THR A 43 -7.37 25.07 -5.73
CA THR A 43 -6.58 24.86 -6.97
C THR A 43 -5.63 23.67 -6.91
N ASN A 44 -5.25 23.21 -5.71
CA ASN A 44 -4.26 22.14 -5.55
C ASN A 44 -4.66 21.17 -4.42
N PRO A 45 -5.45 20.12 -4.68
CA PRO A 45 -5.98 19.21 -3.65
C PRO A 45 -4.92 18.27 -3.03
N LEU A 46 -3.63 18.58 -3.14
CA LEU A 46 -2.54 17.86 -2.46
C LEU A 46 -2.43 18.33 -1.00
N HIS A 47 -3.53 18.14 -0.29
CA HIS A 47 -3.58 18.11 1.16
C HIS A 47 -2.70 16.97 1.65
N LEU A 48 -1.73 17.34 2.49
CA LEU A 48 -0.83 16.48 3.25
C LEU A 48 0.21 15.71 2.41
N VAL A 49 1.46 15.70 2.88
CA VAL A 49 2.52 14.84 2.31
C VAL A 49 2.16 13.35 2.55
N VAL A 50 1.54 13.06 3.70
CA VAL A 50 1.07 11.74 4.14
C VAL A 50 -0.25 11.84 4.89
N GLU A 51 -1.11 10.84 4.80
CA GLU A 51 -2.32 10.71 5.63
C GLU A 51 -2.21 9.49 6.56
N PRO A 52 -1.70 9.63 7.79
CA PRO A 52 -1.41 8.48 8.65
C PRO A 52 -2.63 7.61 8.94
N LEU A 53 -3.82 8.22 9.15
CA LEU A 53 -5.05 7.47 9.40
C LEU A 53 -5.45 6.57 8.23
N GLN A 54 -5.23 7.01 6.99
CA GLN A 54 -5.50 6.19 5.80
C GLN A 54 -4.41 5.14 5.57
N CYS A 55 -3.20 5.35 6.09
CA CYS A 55 -2.15 4.35 6.06
C CYS A 55 -2.33 3.26 7.13
N GLU A 56 -2.79 3.62 8.32
CA GLU A 56 -3.00 2.69 9.45
C GLU A 56 -4.38 2.03 9.44
N TRP A 57 -5.36 2.62 8.75
CA TRP A 57 -6.67 2.01 8.56
C TRP A 57 -7.13 2.13 7.09
N PRO A 58 -6.38 1.51 6.15
CA PRO A 58 -6.67 1.65 4.74
C PRO A 58 -7.96 0.91 4.40
N ARG A 59 -8.80 1.56 3.60
CA ARG A 59 -9.93 0.88 2.95
C ARG A 59 -9.46 -0.19 1.97
N SER A 60 -8.32 0.05 1.32
CA SER A 60 -7.71 -0.84 0.33
C SER A 60 -6.21 -0.53 0.23
N LEU A 61 -5.41 -1.45 -0.30
CA LEU A 61 -3.97 -1.23 -0.50
C LEU A 61 -3.69 -0.10 -1.50
N VAL A 62 -4.55 0.09 -2.49
CA VAL A 62 -4.48 1.27 -3.38
C VAL A 62 -4.64 2.58 -2.60
N ASN A 63 -5.57 2.66 -1.63
CA ASN A 63 -5.74 3.84 -0.79
C ASN A 63 -4.49 4.11 0.05
N LEU A 64 -3.92 3.07 0.67
CA LEU A 64 -2.64 3.15 1.37
C LEU A 64 -1.53 3.75 0.48
N VAL A 65 -1.31 3.19 -0.72
CA VAL A 65 -0.21 3.61 -1.61
C VAL A 65 -0.34 5.07 -2.01
N VAL A 66 -1.58 5.55 -2.19
CA VAL A 66 -1.86 6.97 -2.48
C VAL A 66 -1.54 7.84 -1.26
N SER A 67 -1.96 7.40 -0.08
CA SER A 67 -1.88 8.17 1.17
C SER A 67 -0.49 8.14 1.82
N TRP A 68 0.34 7.16 1.49
CA TRP A 68 1.68 6.98 2.04
C TRP A 68 2.64 8.12 1.69
N ASN A 69 2.66 8.55 0.44
CA ASN A 69 3.46 9.67 -0.04
C ASN A 69 2.75 10.29 -1.24
N ARG A 70 1.85 11.25 -0.97
CA ARG A 70 0.96 11.84 -1.98
C ARG A 70 1.72 12.55 -3.11
N PRO A 71 2.76 13.38 -2.84
CA PRO A 71 3.55 14.01 -3.90
C PRO A 71 4.22 12.98 -4.81
N PHE A 72 4.85 11.96 -4.23
CA PHE A 72 5.52 10.90 -4.99
C PHE A 72 4.54 10.06 -5.80
N HIS A 73 3.39 9.70 -5.22
CA HIS A 73 2.31 9.02 -5.94
C HIS A 73 1.80 9.87 -7.11
N SER A 74 1.60 11.18 -6.91
CA SER A 74 1.15 12.10 -7.97
C SER A 74 2.16 12.19 -9.12
N PHE A 75 3.46 12.27 -8.78
CA PHE A 75 4.55 12.23 -9.76
C PHE A 75 4.52 10.95 -10.59
N LEU A 76 4.52 9.78 -9.95
CA LEU A 76 4.48 8.48 -10.63
C LEU A 76 3.20 8.33 -11.46
N LYS A 77 2.06 8.76 -10.94
CA LYS A 77 0.80 8.71 -11.67
C LYS A 77 0.87 9.53 -12.96
N THR A 78 1.37 10.76 -12.88
CA THR A 78 1.39 11.71 -14.00
C THR A 78 2.44 11.35 -15.04
N HIS A 79 3.65 11.00 -14.61
CA HIS A 79 4.80 10.81 -15.49
C HIS A 79 5.03 9.36 -15.93
N VAL A 80 4.59 8.38 -15.13
CA VAL A 80 4.85 6.97 -15.39
C VAL A 80 3.56 6.23 -15.75
N PHE A 81 2.59 6.19 -14.83
CA PHE A 81 1.38 5.39 -15.00
C PHE A 81 0.60 5.78 -16.26
N GLN A 82 0.33 7.08 -16.48
CA GLN A 82 -0.43 7.52 -17.66
C GLN A 82 0.28 7.20 -18.98
N ARG A 83 1.63 7.20 -19.00
CA ARG A 83 2.42 6.87 -20.20
C ARG A 83 2.35 5.37 -20.52
N ILE A 84 2.39 4.53 -19.49
CA ILE A 84 2.39 3.07 -19.67
C ILE A 84 0.97 2.51 -19.84
N LYS A 85 -0.07 3.24 -19.40
CA LYS A 85 -1.49 2.83 -19.43
C LYS A 85 -1.97 2.25 -20.75
N LEU A 86 -1.42 2.71 -21.88
CA LEU A 86 -1.73 2.21 -23.23
C LEU A 86 -1.45 0.71 -23.39
N HIS A 87 -0.50 0.15 -22.65
CA HIS A 87 -0.09 -1.26 -22.71
C HIS A 87 -0.93 -2.16 -21.79
N GLY A 88 -1.99 -1.62 -21.18
CA GLY A 88 -2.92 -2.35 -20.31
C GLY A 88 -2.76 -2.04 -18.83
N HIS A 89 -3.85 -2.23 -18.08
CA HIS A 89 -3.93 -1.82 -16.67
C HIS A 89 -2.92 -2.55 -15.77
N PHE A 90 -2.74 -3.86 -15.96
CA PHE A 90 -1.78 -4.64 -15.18
C PHE A 90 -0.34 -4.13 -15.40
N VAL A 91 0.06 -3.98 -16.66
CA VAL A 91 1.39 -3.50 -17.05
C VAL A 91 1.61 -2.09 -16.50
N ALA A 92 0.60 -1.23 -16.54
CA ALA A 92 0.69 0.12 -15.99
C ALA A 92 0.89 0.13 -14.47
N VAL A 93 0.13 -0.66 -13.72
CA VAL A 93 0.30 -0.75 -12.26
C VAL A 93 1.67 -1.35 -11.94
N PHE A 94 1.98 -2.53 -12.46
CA PHE A 94 3.23 -3.23 -12.14
C PHE A 94 4.45 -2.43 -12.59
N GLY A 95 4.45 -1.89 -13.81
CA GLY A 95 5.52 -1.04 -14.32
C GLY A 95 5.74 0.24 -13.50
N THR A 96 4.66 0.82 -12.96
CA THR A 96 4.78 1.96 -12.04
C THR A 96 5.50 1.57 -10.74
N PHE A 97 5.19 0.39 -10.18
CA PHE A 97 5.90 -0.12 -9.01
C PHE A 97 7.34 -0.53 -9.30
N CYS A 98 7.65 -1.06 -10.49
CA CYS A 98 9.02 -1.30 -10.94
C CYS A 98 9.83 0.00 -10.98
N ILE A 99 9.29 1.05 -11.60
CA ILE A 99 9.96 2.36 -11.66
C ILE A 99 10.08 2.98 -10.28
N SER A 100 9.04 2.86 -9.43
CA SER A 100 9.10 3.27 -8.03
C SER A 100 10.26 2.59 -7.30
N ALA A 101 10.39 1.26 -7.42
CA ALA A 101 11.47 0.50 -6.80
C ALA A 101 12.85 0.97 -7.28
N LEU A 102 13.02 1.22 -8.58
CA LEU A 102 14.27 1.74 -9.15
C LEU A 102 14.62 3.14 -8.62
N LEU A 103 13.63 4.02 -8.47
CA LEU A 103 13.83 5.38 -7.92
C LEU A 103 14.26 5.37 -6.45
N HIS A 104 13.91 4.32 -5.71
CA HIS A 104 14.39 4.09 -4.35
C HIS A 104 15.82 3.51 -4.28
N GLY A 105 16.50 3.40 -5.42
CA GLY A 105 17.87 2.90 -5.53
C GLY A 105 17.95 1.38 -5.59
N TYR A 106 19.17 0.86 -5.62
CA TYR A 106 19.44 -0.58 -5.70
C TYR A 106 19.31 -1.25 -4.31
N ASN A 107 18.15 -1.09 -3.66
CA ASN A 107 17.84 -1.74 -2.40
C ASN A 107 16.87 -2.91 -2.65
N PHE A 108 17.37 -4.14 -2.52
CA PHE A 108 16.56 -5.34 -2.79
C PHE A 108 15.36 -5.45 -1.85
N GLN A 109 15.55 -5.19 -0.56
CA GLN A 109 14.51 -5.28 0.47
C GLN A 109 13.32 -4.38 0.12
N LEU A 110 13.58 -3.10 -0.15
CA LEU A 110 12.55 -2.13 -0.50
C LEU A 110 11.93 -2.45 -1.87
N SER A 111 12.74 -2.87 -2.85
CA SER A 111 12.24 -3.30 -4.16
C SER A 111 11.27 -4.48 -4.05
N ALA A 112 11.60 -5.48 -3.26
CA ALA A 112 10.76 -6.66 -3.05
C ALA A 112 9.44 -6.28 -2.37
N VAL A 113 9.47 -5.43 -1.34
CA VAL A 113 8.27 -4.93 -0.67
C VAL A 113 7.36 -4.16 -1.63
N LEU A 114 7.92 -3.25 -2.44
CA LEU A 114 7.16 -2.43 -3.40
C LEU A 114 6.54 -3.28 -4.51
N LEU A 115 7.29 -4.23 -5.07
CA LEU A 115 6.78 -5.12 -6.12
C LEU A 115 5.66 -6.02 -5.59
N SER A 116 5.80 -6.56 -4.36
CA SER A 116 4.72 -7.31 -3.71
C SER A 116 3.51 -6.44 -3.47
N LEU A 117 3.69 -5.22 -2.95
CA LEU A 117 2.57 -4.28 -2.73
C LEU A 117 1.85 -3.92 -4.04
N GLY A 118 2.58 -3.78 -5.14
CA GLY A 118 2.00 -3.55 -6.46
C GLY A 118 1.16 -4.71 -6.97
N PHE A 119 1.64 -5.94 -6.81
CA PHE A 119 0.87 -7.14 -7.14
C PHE A 119 -0.37 -7.29 -6.26
N TYR A 120 -0.24 -7.02 -4.95
CA TYR A 120 -1.34 -7.16 -4.00
C TYR A 120 -2.44 -6.14 -4.29
N SER A 121 -2.04 -4.88 -4.50
CA SER A 121 -2.97 -3.78 -4.82
C SER A 121 -3.75 -4.05 -6.10
N TYR A 122 -3.09 -4.57 -7.15
CA TYR A 122 -3.76 -4.91 -8.39
C TYR A 122 -4.76 -6.06 -8.22
N SER A 123 -4.38 -7.09 -7.46
CA SER A 123 -5.21 -8.28 -7.22
C SER A 123 -6.46 -7.94 -6.42
N GLU A 124 -6.31 -7.16 -5.35
CA GLU A 124 -7.42 -6.63 -4.54
C GLU A 124 -8.34 -5.73 -5.38
N GLU A 125 -7.78 -4.78 -6.13
CA GLU A 125 -8.57 -3.87 -6.96
C GLU A 125 -9.38 -4.64 -8.01
N LYS A 126 -8.75 -5.64 -8.65
CA LYS A 126 -9.42 -6.47 -9.63
C LYS A 126 -10.57 -7.26 -9.00
N LEU A 127 -10.35 -7.88 -7.84
CA LEU A 127 -11.38 -8.61 -7.10
C LEU A 127 -12.55 -7.68 -6.71
N ALA A 128 -12.24 -6.49 -6.19
CA ALA A 128 -13.22 -5.50 -5.77
C ALA A 128 -14.13 -5.02 -6.92
N ARG A 129 -13.62 -5.01 -8.16
CA ARG A 129 -14.41 -4.62 -9.35
C ARG A 129 -15.49 -5.63 -9.72
N LEU A 130 -15.35 -6.90 -9.34
CA LEU A 130 -16.35 -7.95 -9.59
C LEU A 130 -17.62 -7.74 -8.75
N PHE A 131 -17.51 -7.05 -7.62
CA PHE A 131 -18.65 -6.76 -6.78
C PHE A 131 -19.36 -5.47 -7.21
N GLN A 132 -20.67 -5.54 -7.47
CA GLN A 132 -21.53 -4.36 -7.66
C GLN A 132 -21.85 -3.65 -6.32
N ALA A 133 -20.82 -3.31 -5.56
CA ALA A 133 -20.90 -2.75 -4.22
C ALA A 133 -19.87 -1.64 -3.99
N CYS A 134 -20.09 -0.83 -2.96
CA CYS A 134 -19.11 0.17 -2.53
C CYS A 134 -17.93 -0.51 -1.82
N ILE A 135 -17.09 -1.24 -2.56
CA ILE A 135 -15.92 -2.00 -2.07
C ILE A 135 -14.66 -1.64 -2.87
N ARG A 136 -14.79 -0.79 -3.91
CA ARG A 136 -13.67 -0.34 -4.73
C ARG A 136 -12.61 0.41 -3.90
N ALA A 137 -11.42 0.51 -4.50
CA ALA A 137 -10.23 1.16 -3.93
C ALA A 137 -10.47 2.57 -3.38
N ARG A 138 -11.36 3.35 -4.01
CA ARG A 138 -11.81 4.65 -3.51
C ARG A 138 -13.24 4.54 -3.01
N SER A 139 -13.54 5.28 -1.94
CA SER A 139 -14.91 5.43 -1.45
C SER A 139 -15.80 5.99 -2.57
N CYS A 140 -17.04 5.52 -2.57
CA CYS A 140 -18.04 6.00 -3.51
C CYS A 140 -18.64 7.32 -3.03
N TYR A 141 -18.92 8.23 -3.96
CA TYR A 141 -19.72 9.43 -3.68
C TYR A 141 -21.18 9.06 -3.38
N CYS A 142 -21.90 9.99 -2.75
CA CYS A 142 -23.28 9.82 -2.26
C CYS A 142 -24.27 9.31 -3.34
N ASN A 143 -24.03 9.64 -4.61
CA ASN A 143 -24.88 9.28 -5.76
C ASN A 143 -24.34 8.10 -6.59
N CYS A 144 -23.65 7.13 -5.98
CA CYS A 144 -23.17 5.96 -6.73
C CYS A 144 -24.31 5.01 -7.15
N THR A 145 -24.11 4.34 -8.29
CA THR A 145 -25.07 3.41 -8.91
C THR A 145 -24.92 1.95 -8.45
N HIS A 146 -24.11 1.70 -7.42
CA HIS A 146 -23.88 0.34 -6.92
C HIS A 146 -25.14 -0.22 -6.23
N ARG A 147 -25.43 -1.51 -6.48
CA ARG A 147 -26.57 -2.22 -5.88
C ARG A 147 -26.51 -2.24 -4.36
N ARG A 148 -25.31 -2.45 -3.79
CA ARG A 148 -25.08 -2.38 -2.34
C ARG A 148 -24.29 -1.13 -1.98
N LYS A 149 -24.95 -0.20 -1.32
CA LYS A 149 -24.36 1.06 -0.83
C LYS A 149 -23.44 0.81 0.37
N TRP A 150 -22.73 1.86 0.78
CA TRP A 150 -21.75 1.82 1.88
C TRP A 150 -22.33 1.27 3.19
N PHE A 151 -23.50 1.76 3.62
CA PHE A 151 -24.16 1.36 4.86
C PHE A 151 -24.82 -0.03 4.82
N HIS A 152 -24.76 -0.72 3.68
CA HIS A 152 -25.27 -2.09 3.62
C HIS A 152 -24.35 -3.01 4.45
N PRO A 153 -24.86 -3.81 5.40
CA PRO A 153 -24.03 -4.58 6.34
C PRO A 153 -22.99 -5.46 5.65
N LEU A 154 -23.37 -6.16 4.58
CA LEU A 154 -22.43 -6.97 3.79
C LEU A 154 -21.30 -6.13 3.16
N THR A 155 -21.58 -4.91 2.69
CA THR A 155 -20.56 -4.02 2.14
C THR A 155 -19.59 -3.60 3.25
N MET A 156 -20.10 -3.23 4.43
CA MET A 156 -19.27 -2.87 5.57
C MET A 156 -18.39 -4.05 6.01
N LEU A 157 -18.96 -5.25 6.08
CA LEU A 157 -18.23 -6.47 6.43
C LEU A 157 -17.11 -6.78 5.43
N VAL A 158 -17.38 -6.70 4.12
CA VAL A 158 -16.33 -6.98 3.12
C VAL A 158 -15.23 -5.91 3.14
N ASN A 159 -15.58 -4.63 3.30
CA ASN A 159 -14.55 -3.59 3.47
C ASN A 159 -13.72 -3.82 4.74
N LEU A 160 -14.34 -4.24 5.85
CA LEU A 160 -13.62 -4.59 7.07
C LEU A 160 -12.65 -5.76 6.82
N ILE A 161 -13.09 -6.79 6.10
CA ILE A 161 -12.22 -7.93 5.73
C ILE A 161 -11.04 -7.46 4.87
N PHE A 162 -11.26 -6.59 3.87
CA PHE A 162 -10.18 -6.04 3.05
C PHE A 162 -9.23 -5.15 3.84
N THR A 163 -9.73 -4.32 4.76
CA THR A 163 -8.87 -3.55 5.66
C THR A 163 -8.00 -4.46 6.54
N LEU A 164 -8.59 -5.49 7.17
CA LEU A 164 -7.84 -6.44 7.99
C LEU A 164 -6.81 -7.24 7.18
N LEU A 165 -7.18 -7.64 5.95
CA LEU A 165 -6.27 -8.30 5.01
C LEU A 165 -5.11 -7.37 4.61
N GLY A 166 -5.39 -6.09 4.36
CA GLY A 166 -4.39 -5.07 4.11
C GLY A 166 -3.41 -4.93 5.28
N LEU A 167 -3.92 -4.82 6.51
CA LEU A 167 -3.08 -4.73 7.73
C LEU A 167 -2.20 -5.97 7.93
N PHE A 168 -2.74 -7.15 7.67
CA PHE A 168 -1.99 -8.39 7.65
C PHE A 168 -0.86 -8.35 6.62
N HIS A 169 -1.15 -7.94 5.38
CA HIS A 169 -0.14 -7.79 4.34
C HIS A 169 0.94 -6.77 4.73
N LEU A 170 0.59 -5.64 5.34
CA LEU A 170 1.55 -4.61 5.74
C LEU A 170 2.44 -5.03 6.90
N THR A 171 1.88 -5.76 7.85
CA THR A 171 2.65 -6.35 8.95
C THR A 171 3.67 -7.34 8.41
N TYR A 172 3.22 -8.23 7.51
CA TYR A 172 4.09 -9.20 6.87
C TYR A 172 5.17 -8.56 5.99
N LEU A 173 4.82 -7.57 5.16
CA LEU A 173 5.79 -6.92 4.27
C LEU A 173 6.74 -6.04 5.07
N GLY A 174 6.26 -5.37 6.12
CA GLY A 174 7.07 -4.49 6.94
C GLY A 174 8.02 -5.20 7.91
N MET A 175 7.84 -6.50 8.16
CA MET A 175 8.68 -7.27 9.08
C MET A 175 10.16 -7.32 8.68
N VAL A 176 10.47 -7.02 7.43
CA VAL A 176 11.85 -7.02 6.91
C VAL A 176 12.66 -5.80 7.36
N TYR A 177 11.99 -4.75 7.87
CA TYR A 177 12.60 -3.56 8.46
C TYR A 177 12.80 -3.74 9.96
N ASP A 178 13.47 -4.83 10.36
CA ASP A 178 13.80 -5.02 11.77
C ASP A 178 14.75 -3.92 12.26
N SER A 179 14.66 -3.57 13.55
CA SER A 179 15.46 -2.51 14.16
C SER A 179 16.89 -2.97 14.51
N GLY A 180 17.49 -3.81 13.66
CA GLY A 180 18.82 -4.36 13.84
C GLY A 180 19.92 -3.38 13.41
N SER A 181 21.14 -3.62 13.88
CA SER A 181 22.30 -2.74 13.61
C SER A 181 22.74 -2.65 12.14
N ALA A 182 22.19 -3.50 11.26
CA ALA A 182 22.46 -3.48 9.82
C ALA A 182 21.39 -2.72 9.01
N GLU A 183 20.42 -2.08 9.66
CA GLU A 183 19.40 -1.25 9.02
C GLU A 183 20.03 -0.12 8.17
N GLU A 184 21.12 0.49 8.65
CA GLU A 184 21.80 1.63 8.00
C GLU A 184 22.45 1.28 6.65
N GLN A 185 22.83 0.01 6.43
CA GLN A 185 23.47 -0.45 5.18
C GLN A 185 22.48 -1.12 4.22
N GLY A 186 21.26 -1.40 4.67
CA GLY A 186 20.26 -2.18 3.96
C GLY A 186 20.56 -3.68 4.03
N TYR A 187 19.53 -4.50 4.26
CA TYR A 187 19.71 -5.94 4.34
C TYR A 187 19.89 -6.59 2.97
N ASN A 188 20.77 -7.60 2.93
CA ASN A 188 20.96 -8.45 1.76
C ASN A 188 19.70 -9.25 1.43
N ALA A 189 19.53 -9.62 0.16
CA ALA A 189 18.39 -10.40 -0.33
C ALA A 189 18.10 -11.68 0.47
N LEU A 190 19.16 -12.35 0.93
CA LEU A 190 19.05 -13.55 1.75
C LEU A 190 18.31 -13.31 3.07
N HIS A 191 18.53 -12.16 3.72
CA HIS A 191 17.85 -11.80 4.95
C HIS A 191 16.36 -11.50 4.70
N THR A 192 16.04 -10.69 3.68
CA THR A 192 14.64 -10.42 3.30
C THR A 192 13.87 -11.71 3.01
N ILE A 193 14.48 -12.62 2.23
CA ILE A 193 13.88 -13.90 1.88
C ILE A 193 13.78 -14.82 3.10
N SER A 194 14.77 -14.83 4.02
CA SER A 194 14.71 -15.67 5.21
C SER A 194 13.57 -15.26 6.14
N MET A 195 13.35 -13.95 6.34
CA MET A 195 12.24 -13.42 7.15
C MET A 195 10.88 -13.88 6.60
N TRP A 196 10.71 -13.81 5.29
CA TRP A 196 9.48 -14.27 4.62
C TRP A 196 9.32 -15.78 4.59
N ARG A 197 10.42 -16.52 4.49
CA ARG A 197 10.45 -17.99 4.58
C ARG A 197 10.04 -18.47 5.96
N GLU A 198 10.46 -17.78 7.02
CA GLU A 198 10.05 -18.08 8.40
C GLU A 198 8.55 -17.97 8.64
N MET A 199 7.87 -17.16 7.82
CA MET A 199 6.42 -16.99 7.79
C MET A 199 5.76 -17.81 6.66
N ALA A 200 6.48 -18.78 6.10
CA ALA A 200 6.05 -19.68 5.03
C ALA A 200 5.48 -18.98 3.79
N PHE A 201 5.90 -17.74 3.52
CA PHE A 201 5.38 -16.91 2.43
C PHE A 201 3.86 -16.70 2.46
N ILE A 202 3.22 -16.81 3.63
CA ILE A 202 1.75 -16.86 3.76
C ILE A 202 1.02 -15.67 3.12
N SER A 203 1.59 -14.47 3.20
CA SER A 203 1.06 -13.25 2.59
C SER A 203 1.15 -13.28 1.06
N HIS A 204 2.25 -13.82 0.51
CA HIS A 204 2.40 -13.98 -0.93
C HIS A 204 1.42 -15.04 -1.48
N TRP A 205 1.22 -16.14 -0.74
CA TRP A 205 0.24 -17.16 -1.11
C TRP A 205 -1.20 -16.66 -1.06
N THR A 206 -1.55 -15.87 -0.04
CA THR A 206 -2.89 -15.25 0.07
C THR A 206 -3.13 -14.23 -1.04
N ALA A 207 -2.13 -13.43 -1.41
CA ALA A 207 -2.23 -12.54 -2.55
C ALA A 207 -2.37 -13.30 -3.89
N LEU A 208 -1.61 -14.38 -4.08
CA LEU A 208 -1.74 -15.24 -5.27
C LEU A 208 -3.12 -15.88 -5.35
N ALA A 209 -3.65 -16.39 -4.24
CA ALA A 209 -5.00 -16.92 -4.17
C ALA A 209 -6.04 -15.85 -4.53
N THR A 210 -5.90 -14.64 -3.99
CA THR A 210 -6.76 -13.48 -4.30
C THR A 210 -6.72 -13.15 -5.79
N PHE A 211 -5.54 -13.16 -6.40
CA PHE A 211 -5.36 -12.95 -7.84
C PHE A 211 -6.03 -14.04 -8.68
N ILE A 212 -5.85 -15.31 -8.33
CA ILE A 212 -6.46 -16.45 -9.02
C ILE A 212 -7.98 -16.36 -8.93
N ILE A 213 -8.53 -16.10 -7.75
CA ILE A 213 -9.97 -15.90 -7.54
C ILE A 213 -10.48 -14.75 -8.41
N ALA A 214 -9.78 -13.60 -8.41
CA ALA A 214 -10.12 -12.44 -9.24
C ALA A 214 -9.99 -12.68 -10.76
N LYS A 215 -9.30 -13.75 -11.17
CA LYS A 215 -9.14 -14.16 -12.57
C LYS A 215 -10.15 -15.21 -13.00
N LEU A 216 -10.52 -16.13 -12.10
CA LEU A 216 -11.44 -17.23 -12.37
C LEU A 216 -12.91 -16.82 -12.25
N LEU A 217 -13.21 -15.83 -11.40
CA LEU A 217 -14.56 -15.28 -11.31
C LEU A 217 -14.84 -14.37 -12.52
N PRO A 218 -16.01 -14.53 -13.17
CA PRO A 218 -16.41 -13.78 -14.35
C PRO A 218 -16.66 -12.29 -14.06
#